data_AF-A0A430Q0R6-F1
#
_entry.id   AF-A0A430Q0R6-F1
#
_cell.length_a   1.000
_cell.length_b   1.000
_cell.length_c   1.000
_cell.angle_alpha   90.00
_cell.angle_beta   90.00
_cell.angle_gamma   90.00
#
_symmetry.space_group_name_H-M   'P 1'
#
loop_
_entity.id
_entity.type
_entity.pdbx_description
1 polymer ?
#
loop_
_entity_poly.entity_id
_entity_poly.type
_entity_poly.pdbx_seq_one_letter_code
_entity_poly.pdbx_strand_id
1 'polypeptide(L)' 'EDTRKLLVFDHRCLRNIAGVCWDHRVSNCEVRRRVLGNDGKSVDEVMNLHRLRWLGHVLRMPEHRLPRPMRMQFRK' A
#
# COMPACT_ATOMS: atom_id res chain seq x y z
N GLU A 1 12.09 11.01 18.34
CA GLU A 1 13.14 10.32 17.57
C GLU A 1 12.55 9.29 16.60
N ASP A 2 11.46 8.63 16.99
CA ASP A 2 10.80 7.55 16.24
C ASP A 2 10.13 7.99 14.94
N THR A 3 9.66 9.23 14.85
CA THR A 3 9.08 9.78 13.62
C THR A 3 10.10 9.84 12.47
N ARG A 4 11.35 10.20 12.77
CA ARG A 4 12.43 10.20 11.75
C ARG A 4 12.75 8.78 11.29
N LYS A 5 12.79 7.81 12.21
CA LYS A 5 13.02 6.39 11.89
C LYS A 5 11.90 5.84 11.00
N LEU A 6 10.65 6.20 11.31
CA LEU A 6 9.48 5.83 10.51
C LEU A 6 9.54 6.40 9.08
N LEU A 7 9.93 7.67 8.94
CA LEU A 7 10.09 8.29 7.61
C LEU A 7 11.21 7.64 6.78
N VAL A 8 12.32 7.26 7.41
CA VAL A 8 13.41 6.53 6.73
C VAL A 8 12.93 5.15 6.27
N PHE A 9 12.16 4.45 7.10
CA PHE A 9 11.57 3.16 6.75
C PHE A 9 10.57 3.31 5.60
N ASP A 10 9.67 4.27 5.69
CA ASP A 10 8.67 4.57 4.64
C ASP A 10 9.36 4.85 3.30
N HIS A 11 10.37 5.72 3.29
CA HIS A 11 11.14 6.01 2.08
C HIS A 11 11.85 4.79 1.49
N ARG A 12 12.36 3.89 2.32
CA ARG A 12 12.95 2.63 1.86
C ARG A 12 11.91 1.72 1.20
N CYS A 13 10.73 1.60 1.80
CA CYS A 13 9.62 0.83 1.24
C CYS A 13 9.14 1.41 -0.10
N LEU A 14 8.99 2.74 -0.19
CA LEU A 14 8.58 3.41 -1.42
C LEU A 14 9.59 3.20 -2.56
N ARG A 15 10.90 3.23 -2.27
CA ARG A 15 11.92 2.93 -3.28
C ARG A 15 11.84 1.49 -3.78
N ASN A 16 11.61 0.53 -2.88
CA ASN A 16 11.43 -0.88 -3.24
C ASN A 16 10.19 -1.07 -4.14
N ILE A 17 9.06 -0.46 -3.80
CA ILE A 17 7.82 -0.54 -4.59
C ILE A 17 8.00 0.13 -5.96
N ALA A 18 8.68 1.27 -6.01
CA ALA A 18 8.98 1.98 -7.25
C ALA A 18 10.06 1.31 -8.12
N GLY A 19 10.68 0.21 -7.66
CA GLY A 19 11.77 -0.46 -8.38
C GLY A 19 13.04 0.39 -8.53
N VAL A 20 13.29 1.32 -7.60
CA VAL A 20 14.43 2.25 -7.68
C VAL A 20 15.67 1.59 -7.07
N CYS A 21 16.58 1.13 -7.94
CA CYS A 21 17.90 0.62 -7.59
C CYS A 21 18.88 1.72 -7.11
N TRP A 22 20.03 1.30 -6.59
CA TRP A 22 21.04 2.21 -6.02
C TRP A 22 21.68 3.15 -7.06
N ASP A 23 21.77 2.72 -8.33
CA ASP A 23 22.29 3.52 -9.45
C ASP A 23 21.30 4.59 -9.94
N HIS A 24 20.01 4.44 -9.62
CA HIS A 24 18.98 5.39 -10.02
C HIS A 24 19.03 6.65 -9.14
N ARG A 25 19.56 7.74 -9.70
CA ARG A 25 19.55 9.07 -9.06
C ARG A 25 18.17 9.73 -9.19
N VAL A 26 17.24 9.30 -8.35
CA VAL A 26 15.84 9.78 -8.31
C VAL A 26 15.60 10.60 -7.04
N SER A 27 14.94 11.75 -7.17
CA SER A 27 14.59 12.59 -6.02
C SER A 27 13.47 11.94 -5.18
N ASN A 28 13.42 12.26 -3.88
CA ASN A 28 12.39 11.68 -3.00
C ASN A 28 10.96 12.06 -3.42
N CYS A 29 10.77 13.25 -4.03
CA CYS A 29 9.48 13.66 -4.55
C CYS A 29 9.06 12.86 -5.79
N GLU A 30 10.01 12.52 -6.67
CA GLU A 30 9.77 11.67 -7.85
C GLU A 30 9.43 10.23 -7.44
N VAL A 31 10.11 9.67 -6.42
CA VAL A 31 9.76 8.35 -5.85
C VAL A 31 8.33 8.35 -5.31
N ARG A 32 7.97 9.38 -4.52
CA ARG A 32 6.60 9.50 -3.98
C ARG A 32 5.57 9.64 -5.10
N ARG A 33 5.88 10.42 -6.15
CA ARG A 33 5.00 10.61 -7.30
C ARG A 33 4.74 9.30 -8.06
N ARG A 34 5.77 8.47 -8.26
CA ARG A 34 5.62 7.17 -8.94
C ARG A 34 4.73 6.19 -8.17
N VAL A 35 4.79 6.21 -6.84
CA VAL A 35 4.02 5.27 -5.99
C VAL A 35 2.64 5.80 -5.63
N LEU A 36 2.53 7.08 -5.24
CA LEU A 36 1.31 7.69 -4.70
C LEU A 36 0.54 8.52 -5.73
N GLY A 37 1.13 8.81 -6.90
CA GLY A 37 0.54 9.67 -7.93
C GLY A 37 0.79 11.17 -7.71
N ASN A 38 0.25 12.00 -8.61
CA ASN A 38 0.33 13.46 -8.53
C ASN A 38 -0.70 14.09 -7.59
N ASP A 39 -1.58 13.30 -6.97
CA ASP A 39 -2.75 13.78 -6.24
C ASP A 39 -2.42 14.40 -4.87
N GLY A 40 -1.14 14.47 -4.50
CA GLY A 40 -0.72 14.98 -3.19
C GLY A 40 -1.12 14.11 -1.99
N LYS A 41 -1.74 12.95 -2.24
CA LYS A 41 -2.21 12.01 -1.21
C LYS A 41 -1.06 11.54 -0.33
N SER A 42 -1.33 11.46 0.97
CA SER A 42 -0.44 10.82 1.93
C SER A 42 -0.42 9.30 1.72
N VAL A 43 0.63 8.65 2.25
CA VAL A 43 0.74 7.18 2.23
C VAL A 43 -0.48 6.55 2.92
N ASP A 44 -0.96 7.14 4.03
CA ASP A 44 -2.11 6.62 4.77
C ASP A 44 -3.41 6.67 3.96
N GLU A 45 -3.67 7.76 3.23
CA GLU A 45 -4.85 7.88 2.36
C GLU A 45 -4.84 6.84 1.24
N VAL A 46 -3.68 6.61 0.61
CA VAL A 46 -3.53 5.60 -0.44
C VAL A 46 -3.71 4.19 0.15
N MET A 47 -3.14 3.94 1.32
CA MET A 47 -3.30 2.66 2.03
C MET A 47 -4.75 2.40 2.42
N ASN A 48 -5.47 3.40 2.93
CA ASN A 48 -6.88 3.29 3.26
C ASN A 48 -7.74 3.04 2.02
N LEU A 49 -7.48 3.73 0.91
CA LEU A 49 -8.16 3.47 -0.35
C LEU A 49 -7.95 2.03 -0.83
N HIS A 50 -6.71 1.52 -0.74
CA HIS A 50 -6.40 0.14 -1.12
C HIS A 50 -7.11 -0.88 -0.22
N ARG A 51 -7.15 -0.63 1.09
CA ARG A 51 -7.89 -1.46 2.06
C ARG A 51 -9.38 -1.50 1.75
N LEU A 52 -10.01 -0.36 1.45
CA LEU A 52 -11.42 -0.29 1.09
C LEU A 52 -11.72 -1.00 -0.22
N ARG A 53 -10.85 -0.85 -1.23
CA ARG A 53 -10.98 -1.59 -2.51
C ARG A 53 -10.86 -3.09 -2.30
N TRP A 54 -9.89 -3.53 -1.48
CA TRP A 54 -9.70 -4.94 -1.14
C TRP A 54 -10.91 -5.49 -0.38
N LEU A 55 -11.42 -4.77 0.62
CA LEU A 55 -12.62 -5.15 1.36
C LEU A 55 -13.83 -5.27 0.42
N GLY A 56 -14.04 -4.29 -0.45
CA GLY A 56 -15.11 -4.35 -1.44
C GLY A 56 -14.96 -5.53 -2.41
N HIS A 57 -13.74 -5.92 -2.77
CA HIS A 57 -13.48 -7.11 -3.56
C HIS A 57 -13.82 -8.40 -2.80
N VAL A 58 -13.39 -8.51 -1.54
CA VAL A 58 -13.68 -9.63 -0.65
C VAL A 58 -15.18 -9.79 -0.44
N LEU A 59 -15.92 -8.71 -0.18
CA LEU A 59 -17.36 -8.77 0.06
C LEU A 59 -18.17 -9.24 -1.17
N ARG A 60 -17.64 -9.05 -2.38
CA ARG A 60 -18.24 -9.54 -3.63
C ARG A 60 -17.74 -10.94 -4.02
N MET A 61 -16.76 -11.49 -3.31
CA MET A 61 -16.15 -12.76 -3.64
C MET A 61 -17.03 -13.92 -3.13
N PRO A 62 -17.35 -14.93 -3.97
CA PRO A 62 -18.15 -16.06 -3.54
C PRO A 62 -17.39 -16.92 -2.52
N GLU A 63 -18.12 -17.55 -1.59
CA GLU A 63 -17.55 -18.27 -0.43
C GLU A 63 -16.51 -19.35 -0.79
N HIS A 64 -16.66 -19.97 -1.96
CA HIS A 64 -15.72 -20.99 -2.40
C HIS A 64 -14.34 -20.43 -2.79
N ARG A 65 -14.25 -19.14 -3.09
CA ARG A 65 -13.01 -18.42 -3.44
C ARG A 65 -12.43 -17.61 -2.28
N LEU A 66 -13.20 -17.45 -1.20
CA LEU A 66 -12.73 -16.70 -0.04
C LEU A 66 -11.48 -17.33 0.57
N PRO A 67 -10.50 -16.51 1.01
CA PRO A 67 -9.37 -16.98 1.79
C PRO A 67 -9.83 -17.79 3.00
N ARG A 68 -9.11 -18.87 3.35
CA ARG A 68 -9.46 -19.78 4.45
C ARG A 68 -9.82 -19.07 5.77
N PRO A 69 -9.10 -18.03 6.23
CA PRO A 69 -9.45 -17.32 7.46
C PRO A 69 -10.81 -16.60 7.39
N MET A 70 -11.22 -16.22 6.18
CA MET A 70 -12.43 -15.42 5.94
C MET A 70 -13.68 -16.29 5.82
N ARG A 71 -13.54 -17.51 5.28
CA ARG A 71 -14.65 -18.47 5.12
C ARG A 71 -15.41 -18.74 6.42
N MET A 72 -14.73 -18.73 7.56
CA MET A 72 -15.33 -19.00 8.87
C MET A 72 -16.13 -17.82 9.42
N GLN A 73 -15.82 -16.59 9.00
CA GLN A 73 -16.51 -15.38 9.49
C GLN A 73 -17.81 -15.06 8.73
N PHE A 74 -17.95 -15.59 7.52
CA PHE A 74 -19.13 -15.39 6.67
C PHE A 74 -20.06 -16.60 6.62
N ARG A 75 -19.70 -17.71 7.28
CA ARG A 75 -20.56 -18.88 7.44
C ARG A 75 -21.63 -18.56 8.49
N LYS A 76 -22.90 -18.49 8.07
CA LYS A 76 -24.05 -18.45 8.99
C LYS A 76 -24.23 -19.77 9.71
#